data_AF-A0AAN9HZN5-F1
#
_entry.id   AF-A0AAN9HZN5-F1
#
_cell.length_a   1.000
_cell.length_b   1.000
_cell.length_c   1.000
_cell.angle_alpha   90.00
_cell.angle_beta   90.00
_cell.angle_gamma   90.00
#
_symmetry.space_group_name_H-M   'P 1'
#
loop_
_entity.id
_entity.type
_entity.pdbx_description
1 polymer ?
#
loop_
_entity_poly.entity_id
_entity_poly.type
_entity_poly.pdbx_seq_one_letter_code
_entity_poly.pdbx_strand_id
1 'polypeptide(L)'
;MKFSMIFILSNTLLLLSSSAFAKIASPPSLSPTPAPAPAPDFVNLTDLLTVAGPFHTFLNYLESTKVIDTFQNQANNTEEGITIFVPKDKAFQALKKPSLSKLTDDQLKQVILFHALPHFYSLADFKNLSQTGSTPTFAGGDYTLNFTDDSGSVHISSGWSITKVTSAVHATDPVAIYQVDKVLLPEAIFGTDIPPAPAPAPTPDIAPAADSPNEKSADSKASSPSSSSHDGSSSYKIISYGIWANLALATVGVLVLL
;
A
#
# COMPACT_ATOMS: atom_id res chain seq x y z
N MET A 1 -11.26 -42.58 -77.78
CA MET A 1 -11.95 -43.80 -77.32
C MET A 1 -11.14 -44.40 -76.19
N LYS A 2 -11.80 -44.58 -75.04
CA LYS A 2 -11.57 -45.58 -73.97
C LYS A 2 -10.14 -45.89 -73.48
N PHE A 3 -9.93 -45.49 -72.22
CA PHE A 3 -9.17 -46.17 -71.18
C PHE A 3 -9.16 -47.69 -71.29
N SER A 4 -8.00 -48.28 -70.93
CA SER A 4 -7.82 -49.52 -70.15
C SER A 4 -6.49 -50.18 -70.54
N MET A 5 -5.68 -50.84 -69.71
CA MET A 5 -5.66 -51.14 -68.28
C MET A 5 -4.45 -52.11 -68.13
N ILE A 6 -3.87 -52.22 -66.93
CA ILE A 6 -3.29 -53.46 -66.36
C ILE A 6 -1.84 -53.90 -66.73
N PHE A 7 -1.01 -53.83 -65.68
CA PHE A 7 -0.04 -54.82 -65.18
C PHE A 7 1.38 -54.99 -65.78
N ILE A 8 2.25 -55.39 -64.85
CA ILE A 8 3.51 -56.17 -64.97
C ILE A 8 4.82 -55.38 -64.82
N LEU A 9 5.28 -55.36 -63.56
CA LEU A 9 6.64 -55.70 -63.09
C LEU A 9 7.73 -55.81 -64.17
N SER A 10 8.75 -54.95 -64.11
CA SER A 10 10.09 -55.39 -64.53
C SER A 10 11.20 -54.54 -63.93
N ASN A 11 12.06 -55.22 -63.18
CA ASN A 11 13.37 -54.78 -62.72
C ASN A 11 14.20 -54.28 -63.90
N THR A 12 14.67 -53.03 -63.83
CA THR A 12 15.82 -52.59 -64.62
C THR A 12 16.78 -51.81 -63.72
N LEU A 13 17.84 -52.53 -63.33
CA LEU A 13 19.05 -52.00 -62.72
C LEU A 13 19.74 -51.06 -63.73
N LEU A 14 19.79 -49.77 -63.43
CA LEU A 14 20.57 -48.81 -64.20
C LEU A 14 21.66 -48.20 -63.30
N LEU A 15 22.90 -48.47 -63.67
CA LEU A 15 24.11 -47.94 -63.05
C LEU A 15 24.13 -46.42 -63.17
N LEU A 16 24.18 -45.70 -62.04
CA LEU A 16 24.55 -44.29 -62.03
C LEU A 16 25.89 -44.09 -61.32
N SER A 17 26.80 -43.56 -62.12
CA SER A 17 28.18 -43.18 -61.85
C SER A 17 28.33 -42.34 -60.58
N SER A 18 29.28 -42.73 -59.74
CA SER A 18 29.72 -41.98 -58.56
C SER A 18 30.40 -40.69 -58.97
N SER A 19 29.76 -39.54 -58.72
CA SER A 19 30.43 -38.24 -58.65
C SER A 19 30.64 -37.92 -57.18
N ALA A 20 31.82 -38.25 -56.66
CA ALA A 20 32.23 -37.85 -55.33
C ALA A 20 32.45 -36.32 -55.31
N PHE A 21 31.45 -35.56 -54.88
CA PHE A 21 31.71 -34.22 -54.37
C PHE A 21 32.30 -34.37 -52.97
N ALA A 22 33.61 -34.12 -52.86
CA ALA A 22 34.27 -33.97 -51.58
C ALA A 22 33.63 -32.79 -50.83
N LYS A 23 32.80 -33.07 -49.83
CA LYS A 23 32.34 -32.08 -48.85
C LYS A 23 33.54 -31.76 -47.96
N ILE A 24 34.21 -30.65 -48.26
CA ILE A 24 35.17 -30.03 -47.34
C ILE A 24 34.44 -29.82 -46.01
N ALA A 25 34.88 -30.51 -44.98
CA ALA A 25 34.39 -30.32 -43.63
C ALA A 25 34.78 -28.91 -43.18
N SER A 26 33.79 -28.07 -42.86
CA SER A 26 34.02 -26.81 -42.20
C SER A 26 34.73 -27.07 -40.85
N PRO A 27 35.72 -26.25 -40.46
CA PRO A 27 36.30 -26.35 -39.13
C PRO A 27 35.20 -26.16 -38.07
N PRO A 28 35.30 -26.78 -36.89
CA PRO A 28 34.35 -26.54 -35.81
C PRO A 28 34.35 -25.04 -35.49
N SER A 29 33.20 -24.41 -35.70
CA SER A 29 32.96 -23.05 -35.23
C SER A 29 33.00 -23.09 -33.72
N LEU A 30 34.01 -22.45 -33.12
CA LEU A 30 34.01 -22.14 -31.69
C LEU A 30 32.88 -21.12 -31.48
N SER A 31 31.71 -21.60 -31.07
CA SER A 31 30.69 -20.75 -30.49
C SER A 31 31.33 -19.97 -29.34
N PRO A 32 31.19 -18.64 -29.25
CA PRO A 32 31.62 -17.94 -28.06
C PRO A 32 30.90 -18.56 -26.86
N THR A 33 31.67 -19.04 -25.87
CA THR A 33 31.11 -19.35 -24.55
C THR A 33 30.36 -18.11 -24.08
N PRO A 34 29.09 -18.23 -23.65
CA PRO A 34 28.39 -17.10 -23.04
C PRO A 34 29.29 -16.49 -21.97
N ALA A 35 29.56 -15.19 -22.06
CA ALA A 35 30.20 -14.47 -20.96
C ALA A 35 29.37 -14.75 -19.69
N PRO A 36 29.99 -14.96 -18.52
CA PRO A 36 29.24 -15.03 -17.27
C PRO A 36 28.25 -13.88 -17.23
N ALA A 37 26.97 -14.19 -16.99
CA ALA A 37 25.97 -13.15 -16.81
C ALA A 37 26.49 -12.17 -15.74
N PRO A 38 26.29 -10.85 -15.91
CA PRO A 38 26.59 -9.89 -14.85
C PRO A 38 26.00 -10.43 -13.54
N ALA A 39 26.81 -10.46 -12.48
CA ALA A 39 26.28 -10.76 -11.16
C ALA A 39 25.09 -9.81 -10.90
N PRO A 40 24.02 -10.26 -10.23
CA PRO A 40 22.91 -9.37 -9.93
C PRO A 40 23.46 -8.13 -9.23
N ASP A 41 23.10 -6.94 -9.71
CA ASP A 41 23.35 -5.70 -8.99
C ASP A 41 22.43 -5.71 -7.77
N PHE A 42 22.86 -6.39 -6.71
CA PHE A 42 22.09 -6.49 -5.47
C PHE A 42 21.98 -5.10 -4.84
N VAL A 43 20.76 -4.72 -4.51
CA VAL A 43 20.48 -3.44 -3.85
C VAL A 43 20.87 -3.54 -2.38
N ASN A 44 21.84 -2.75 -1.94
CA ASN A 44 22.11 -2.57 -0.52
C ASN A 44 21.02 -1.68 0.09
N LEU A 45 20.15 -2.27 0.91
CA LEU A 45 19.00 -1.59 1.51
C LEU A 45 19.45 -0.46 2.45
N THR A 46 20.52 -0.65 3.22
CA THR A 46 21.06 0.36 4.12
C THR A 46 21.55 1.58 3.33
N ASP A 47 22.36 1.35 2.30
CA ASP A 47 22.89 2.44 1.46
C ASP A 47 21.75 3.18 0.75
N LEU A 48 20.78 2.43 0.21
CA LEU A 48 19.63 3.01 -0.46
C LEU A 48 18.78 3.87 0.47
N LEU A 49 18.45 3.38 1.67
CA LEU A 49 17.67 4.13 2.66
C LEU A 49 18.44 5.33 3.23
N THR A 50 19.77 5.25 3.28
CA THR A 50 20.64 6.36 3.71
C THR A 50 20.64 7.51 2.70
N VAL A 51 20.62 7.20 1.39
CA VAL A 51 20.75 8.21 0.32
C VAL A 51 19.40 8.73 -0.16
N ALA A 52 18.37 7.88 -0.22
CA ALA A 52 17.17 8.17 -1.01
C ALA A 52 16.13 9.07 -0.32
N GLY A 53 16.24 9.32 0.99
CA GLY A 53 15.29 10.21 1.66
C GLY A 53 15.46 10.36 3.17
N PRO A 54 14.57 11.13 3.82
CA PRO A 54 14.57 11.32 5.26
C PRO A 54 13.98 10.08 5.95
N PHE A 55 14.70 8.96 5.85
CA PHE A 55 14.32 7.64 6.37
C PHE A 55 15.21 7.20 7.53
N HIS A 56 16.03 8.12 8.07
CA HIS A 56 17.04 7.81 9.07
C HIS A 56 16.45 7.20 10.34
N THR A 57 15.27 7.66 10.77
CA THR A 57 14.59 7.13 11.96
C THR A 57 14.19 5.67 11.75
N PHE A 58 13.60 5.35 10.60
CA PHE A 58 13.22 3.97 10.27
C PHE A 58 14.46 3.09 10.10
N LEU A 59 15.50 3.59 9.45
CA LEU A 59 16.78 2.89 9.30
C LEU A 59 17.42 2.56 10.67
N ASN A 60 17.45 3.52 11.59
CA ASN A 60 17.96 3.28 12.95
C ASN A 60 17.15 2.18 13.67
N TYR A 61 15.83 2.12 13.47
CA TYR A 61 15.02 1.04 14.01
C TYR A 61 15.33 -0.31 13.34
N LEU A 62 15.50 -0.34 12.02
CA LEU A 62 15.91 -1.54 11.28
C LEU A 62 17.26 -2.10 11.77
N GLU A 63 18.24 -1.23 11.99
CA GLU A 63 19.57 -1.60 12.46
C GLU A 63 19.58 -2.07 13.92
N SER A 64 18.92 -1.34 14.82
CA SER A 64 18.86 -1.68 16.25
C SER A 64 18.10 -2.97 16.52
N THR A 65 17.05 -3.25 15.74
CA THR A 65 16.26 -4.50 15.85
C THR A 65 16.82 -5.66 15.02
N LYS A 66 17.89 -5.43 14.25
CA LYS A 66 18.48 -6.40 13.30
C LYS A 66 17.51 -6.90 12.21
N VAL A 67 16.45 -6.15 11.96
CA VAL A 67 15.50 -6.47 10.88
C VAL A 67 16.10 -6.15 9.50
N ILE A 68 17.06 -5.22 9.43
CA ILE A 68 17.76 -4.92 8.18
C ILE A 68 18.42 -6.17 7.56
N ASP A 69 19.01 -7.03 8.39
CA ASP A 69 19.67 -8.26 7.95
C ASP A 69 18.64 -9.24 7.36
N THR A 70 17.47 -9.34 7.99
CA THR A 70 16.34 -10.15 7.52
C THR A 70 15.83 -9.68 6.17
N PHE A 71 15.63 -8.37 6.00
CA PHE A 71 15.15 -7.79 4.75
C PHE A 71 16.17 -7.93 3.63
N GLN A 72 17.46 -7.70 3.93
CA GLN A 72 18.53 -7.88 2.96
C GLN A 72 18.66 -9.35 2.53
N ASN A 73 18.52 -10.29 3.48
CA ASN A 73 18.50 -11.71 3.18
C ASN A 73 17.32 -12.09 2.28
N GLN A 74 16.11 -11.59 2.58
CA GLN A 74 14.94 -11.82 1.72
C GLN A 74 15.20 -11.31 0.30
N ALA A 75 15.71 -10.08 0.17
CA ALA A 75 15.99 -9.46 -1.12
C ALA A 75 17.04 -10.22 -1.95
N ASN A 76 18.08 -10.75 -1.31
CA ASN A 76 19.24 -11.31 -2.03
C ASN A 76 19.16 -12.82 -2.23
N ASN A 77 18.47 -13.54 -1.34
CA ASN A 77 18.56 -15.00 -1.25
C ASN A 77 17.23 -15.71 -1.52
N THR A 78 16.20 -14.98 -1.95
CA THR A 78 14.90 -15.56 -2.32
C THR A 78 14.44 -15.06 -3.68
N GLU A 79 13.68 -15.87 -4.39
CA GLU A 79 13.07 -15.50 -5.68
C GLU A 79 11.75 -14.74 -5.50
N GLU A 80 11.19 -14.72 -4.28
CA GLU A 80 9.93 -14.04 -3.95
C GLU A 80 10.07 -12.52 -3.87
N GLY A 81 11.27 -12.05 -3.54
CA GLY A 81 11.56 -10.64 -3.31
C GLY A 81 10.92 -10.06 -2.05
N ILE A 82 10.92 -8.73 -1.96
CA ILE A 82 10.44 -7.99 -0.80
C ILE A 82 9.82 -6.65 -1.19
N THR A 83 8.77 -6.26 -0.48
CA THR A 83 8.19 -4.92 -0.53
C THR A 83 8.29 -4.26 0.83
N ILE A 84 8.89 -3.07 0.92
CA ILE A 84 9.12 -2.35 2.17
C ILE A 84 8.40 -1.00 2.12
N PHE A 85 7.54 -0.76 3.11
CA PHE A 85 6.86 0.51 3.33
C PHE A 85 7.66 1.35 4.32
N VAL A 86 8.23 2.46 3.87
CA VAL A 86 9.17 3.27 4.64
C VAL A 86 8.50 4.57 5.07
N PRO A 87 8.21 4.76 6.37
CA PRO A 87 7.71 6.02 6.86
C PRO A 87 8.82 7.08 6.86
N LYS A 88 8.47 8.31 6.50
CA LYS A 88 9.38 9.47 6.64
C LYS A 88 9.70 9.73 8.12
N ASP A 89 10.82 10.38 8.39
CA ASP A 89 11.15 10.91 9.73
C ASP A 89 10.03 11.78 10.31
N LYS A 90 9.35 12.57 9.46
CA LYS A 90 8.18 13.37 9.86
C LYS A 90 6.99 12.53 10.31
N ALA A 91 6.82 11.31 9.81
CA ALA A 91 5.77 10.40 10.24
C ALA A 91 5.98 9.98 11.70
N PHE A 92 7.24 9.71 12.09
CA PHE A 92 7.59 9.42 13.48
C PHE A 92 7.42 10.63 14.39
N GLN A 93 7.80 11.84 13.92
CA GLN A 93 7.59 13.08 14.68
C GLN A 93 6.11 13.39 14.90
N ALA A 94 5.25 13.06 13.92
CA ALA A 94 3.81 13.24 14.02
C ALA A 94 3.13 12.20 14.92
N LEU A 95 3.78 11.07 15.19
CA LEU A 95 3.26 9.99 16.03
C LEU A 95 3.34 10.37 17.51
N LYS A 96 2.31 11.07 18.02
CA LYS A 96 2.21 11.43 19.45
C LYS A 96 1.77 10.27 20.33
N LYS A 97 0.81 9.48 19.84
CA LYS A 97 0.28 8.27 20.48
C LYS A 97 -0.14 7.28 19.39
N PRO A 98 0.06 5.97 19.59
CA PRO A 98 0.84 5.34 20.66
C PRO A 98 2.35 5.66 20.56
N SER A 99 3.08 5.54 21.67
CA SER A 99 4.53 5.80 21.70
C SER A 99 5.30 4.50 21.50
N LEU A 100 6.16 4.45 20.48
CA LEU A 100 7.01 3.29 20.20
C LEU A 100 8.05 3.05 21.31
N SER A 101 8.42 4.08 22.07
CA SER A 101 9.39 3.97 23.17
C SER A 101 8.88 3.17 24.38
N LYS A 102 7.59 2.84 24.43
CA LYS A 102 6.99 2.02 25.50
C LYS A 102 6.92 0.53 25.15
N LEU A 103 7.28 0.17 23.92
CA LEU A 103 7.26 -1.21 23.46
C LEU A 103 8.45 -1.98 24.03
N THR A 104 8.28 -3.28 24.21
CA THR A 104 9.43 -4.19 24.40
C THR A 104 10.22 -4.30 23.10
N ASP A 105 11.47 -4.77 23.18
CA ASP A 105 12.31 -4.97 22.00
C ASP A 105 11.66 -5.92 20.97
N ASP A 106 11.00 -6.98 21.46
CA ASP A 106 10.25 -7.91 20.61
C ASP A 106 9.05 -7.26 19.93
N GLN A 107 8.28 -6.45 20.66
CA GLN A 107 7.15 -5.72 20.09
C GLN A 107 7.62 -4.70 19.06
N LEU A 108 8.70 -3.96 19.35
CA LEU A 108 9.29 -3.03 18.42
C LEU A 108 9.76 -3.75 17.15
N LYS A 109 10.44 -4.88 17.28
CA LYS A 109 10.85 -5.72 16.15
C LYS A 109 9.64 -6.14 15.29
N GLN A 110 8.54 -6.56 15.91
CA GLN A 110 7.31 -6.90 15.19
C GLN A 110 6.72 -5.70 14.44
N VAL A 111 6.71 -4.50 15.04
CA VAL A 111 6.28 -3.27 14.35
C VAL A 111 7.15 -2.99 13.12
N ILE A 112 8.47 -3.21 13.20
CA ILE A 112 9.36 -2.98 12.06
C ILE A 112 9.18 -4.05 10.98
N LEU A 113 9.04 -5.33 11.34
CA LEU A 113 8.73 -6.41 10.39
C LEU A 113 7.38 -6.20 9.68
N PHE A 114 6.41 -5.62 10.39
CA PHE A 114 5.09 -5.30 9.85
C PHE A 114 5.11 -4.28 8.70
N HIS A 115 6.17 -3.49 8.58
CA HIS A 115 6.34 -2.54 7.48
C HIS A 115 6.81 -3.20 6.18
N ALA A 116 6.92 -4.53 6.10
CA ALA A 116 7.30 -5.21 4.87
C ALA A 116 6.36 -6.37 4.52
N LEU A 117 6.29 -6.70 3.23
CA LEU A 117 5.67 -7.90 2.69
C LEU A 117 6.76 -8.85 2.20
N PRO A 118 6.65 -10.18 2.44
CA PRO A 118 7.64 -11.16 2.02
C PRO A 118 7.58 -11.51 0.51
N HIS A 119 7.04 -10.60 -0.31
CA HIS A 119 6.98 -10.72 -1.76
C HIS A 119 7.19 -9.35 -2.40
N PHE A 120 7.75 -9.33 -3.61
CA PHE A 120 7.79 -8.16 -4.46
C PHE A 120 6.39 -7.83 -4.99
N TYR A 121 5.97 -6.57 -4.82
CA TYR A 121 4.76 -6.02 -5.39
C TYR A 121 5.07 -4.69 -6.08
N SER A 122 4.69 -4.59 -7.35
CA SER A 122 4.68 -3.33 -8.07
C SER A 122 3.49 -2.46 -7.64
N LEU A 123 3.52 -1.17 -7.99
CA LEU A 123 2.37 -0.28 -7.76
C LEU A 123 1.08 -0.79 -8.44
N ALA A 124 1.21 -1.49 -9.57
CA ALA A 124 0.04 -2.05 -10.27
C ALA A 124 -0.60 -3.21 -9.49
N ASP A 125 0.20 -3.97 -8.74
CA ASP A 125 -0.28 -5.13 -7.98
C ASP A 125 -1.12 -4.72 -6.78
N PHE A 126 -0.90 -3.53 -6.23
CA PHE A 126 -1.69 -2.99 -5.11
C PHE A 126 -3.18 -2.88 -5.43
N LYS A 127 -3.54 -2.67 -6.70
CA LYS A 127 -4.93 -2.72 -7.14
C LYS A 127 -5.53 -4.12 -6.95
N ASN A 128 -4.79 -5.18 -7.26
CA ASN A 128 -5.25 -6.54 -7.04
C ASN A 128 -5.33 -6.86 -5.55
N LEU A 129 -4.34 -6.44 -4.75
CA LEU A 129 -4.37 -6.61 -3.29
C LEU A 129 -5.58 -5.92 -2.63
N SER A 130 -6.03 -4.80 -3.19
CA SER A 130 -7.23 -4.11 -2.69
C SER A 130 -8.52 -4.94 -2.82
N GLN A 131 -8.51 -5.98 -3.65
CA GLN A 131 -9.64 -6.90 -3.86
C GLN A 131 -9.56 -8.15 -2.98
N THR A 132 -8.36 -8.51 -2.49
CA THR A 132 -8.11 -9.72 -1.68
C THR A 132 -8.43 -9.51 -0.19
N GLY A 133 -8.61 -8.27 0.23
CA GLY A 133 -9.09 -7.91 1.58
C GLY A 133 -7.98 -7.81 2.61
N SER A 134 -7.12 -8.84 2.75
CA SER A 134 -6.04 -8.88 3.76
C SER A 134 -4.78 -9.55 3.23
N THR A 135 -3.63 -8.92 3.45
CA THR A 135 -2.31 -9.37 2.95
C THR A 135 -1.36 -9.61 4.13
N PRO A 136 -0.74 -10.78 4.25
CA PRO A 136 0.21 -11.06 5.33
C PRO A 136 1.50 -10.25 5.18
N THR A 137 2.00 -9.74 6.29
CA THR A 137 3.28 -9.03 6.36
C THR A 137 4.41 -9.96 6.76
N PHE A 138 5.65 -9.45 6.75
CA PHE A 138 6.83 -10.16 7.20
C PHE A 138 6.78 -10.52 8.70
N ALA A 139 5.96 -9.81 9.50
CA ALA A 139 5.74 -10.14 10.91
C ALA A 139 5.00 -11.48 11.10
N GLY A 140 4.28 -11.98 10.08
CA GLY A 140 3.58 -13.27 10.09
C GLY A 140 2.31 -13.26 10.96
N GLY A 141 1.68 -14.42 11.18
CA GLY A 141 0.52 -14.55 12.08
C GLY A 141 -0.64 -13.58 11.77
N ASP A 142 -1.13 -12.89 12.81
CA ASP A 142 -2.25 -11.92 12.71
C ASP A 142 -1.82 -10.55 12.16
N TYR A 143 -0.56 -10.39 11.77
CA TYR A 143 -0.01 -9.13 11.27
C TYR A 143 -0.28 -8.97 9.77
N THR A 144 -1.44 -8.41 9.45
CA THR A 144 -1.89 -8.21 8.06
C THR A 144 -2.13 -6.75 7.70
N LEU A 145 -2.06 -6.44 6.41
CA LEU A 145 -2.35 -5.12 5.83
C LEU A 145 -3.48 -5.22 4.82
N ASN A 146 -4.33 -4.20 4.80
CA ASN A 146 -5.41 -4.07 3.83
C ASN A 146 -5.09 -2.91 2.88
N PHE A 147 -5.26 -3.15 1.59
CA PHE A 147 -4.96 -2.16 0.55
C PHE A 147 -6.26 -1.55 0.04
N THR A 148 -6.23 -0.28 -0.32
CA THR A 148 -7.37 0.40 -0.97
C THR A 148 -6.81 1.30 -2.05
N ASP A 149 -7.36 1.18 -3.25
CA ASP A 149 -7.08 2.10 -4.35
C ASP A 149 -8.21 3.13 -4.43
N ASP A 150 -7.87 4.40 -4.21
CA ASP A 150 -8.78 5.52 -4.46
C ASP A 150 -8.28 6.31 -5.67
N SER A 151 -8.84 6.00 -6.84
CA SER A 151 -8.58 6.72 -8.08
C SER A 151 -7.07 6.82 -8.42
N GLY A 152 -6.31 5.76 -8.17
CA GLY A 152 -4.86 5.69 -8.36
C GLY A 152 -4.02 6.13 -7.15
N SER A 153 -4.65 6.52 -6.04
CA SER A 153 -3.98 6.73 -4.76
C SER A 153 -4.10 5.48 -3.88
N VAL A 154 -2.98 4.80 -3.67
CA VAL A 154 -2.93 3.61 -2.81
C VAL A 154 -2.86 4.01 -1.34
N HIS A 155 -3.82 3.49 -0.57
CA HIS A 155 -3.86 3.56 0.88
C HIS A 155 -3.63 2.17 1.46
N ILE A 156 -2.94 2.15 2.60
CA ILE A 156 -2.60 0.93 3.34
C ILE A 156 -3.16 1.10 4.74
N SER A 157 -3.98 0.15 5.18
CA SER A 157 -4.58 0.12 6.50
C SER A 157 -4.00 -1.04 7.31
N SER A 158 -3.63 -0.74 8.56
CA SER A 158 -3.19 -1.71 9.56
C SER A 158 -4.27 -2.05 10.59
N GLY A 159 -5.52 -1.63 10.37
CA GLY A 159 -6.60 -1.64 11.36
C GLY A 159 -6.51 -0.46 12.34
N TRP A 160 -5.30 -0.15 12.82
CA TRP A 160 -5.05 0.98 13.73
C TRP A 160 -4.71 2.30 13.02
N SER A 161 -3.95 2.21 11.93
CA SER A 161 -3.44 3.37 11.19
C SER A 161 -3.69 3.19 9.70
N ILE A 162 -4.02 4.29 9.03
CA ILE A 162 -4.20 4.32 7.58
C ILE A 162 -3.18 5.30 7.01
N THR A 163 -2.33 4.82 6.11
CA THR A 163 -1.27 5.61 5.47
C THR A 163 -1.43 5.60 3.96
N LYS A 164 -0.94 6.64 3.31
CA LYS A 164 -0.89 6.76 1.85
C LYS A 164 0.50 6.46 1.34
N VAL A 165 0.59 5.69 0.26
CA VAL A 165 1.83 5.57 -0.52
C VAL A 165 2.05 6.87 -1.29
N THR A 166 3.17 7.53 -1.01
CA THR A 166 3.46 8.88 -1.54
C THR A 166 4.52 8.90 -2.63
N SER A 167 5.41 7.90 -2.68
CA SER A 167 6.44 7.78 -3.72
C SER A 167 6.97 6.35 -3.78
N ALA A 168 7.41 5.92 -4.95
CA ALA A 168 8.30 4.77 -5.10
C ALA A 168 9.74 5.25 -4.98
N VAL A 169 10.47 4.76 -3.98
CA VAL A 169 11.90 5.05 -3.78
C VAL A 169 12.74 4.13 -4.65
N HIS A 170 12.33 2.86 -4.70
CA HIS A 170 12.86 1.83 -5.57
C HIS A 170 11.73 0.85 -5.88
N ALA A 171 11.65 0.33 -7.09
CA ALA A 171 10.59 -0.58 -7.50
C ALA A 171 11.07 -1.43 -8.67
N THR A 172 12.07 -2.26 -8.39
CA THR A 172 12.69 -3.15 -9.38
C THR A 172 12.89 -4.50 -8.73
N ASP A 173 12.30 -5.54 -9.33
CA ASP A 173 12.41 -6.91 -8.84
C ASP A 173 13.89 -7.27 -8.59
N PRO A 174 14.25 -7.82 -7.40
CA PRO A 174 13.37 -8.36 -6.35
C PRO A 174 12.98 -7.38 -5.22
N VAL A 175 13.27 -6.08 -5.32
CA VAL A 175 13.07 -5.10 -4.25
C VAL A 175 12.09 -3.98 -4.63
N ALA A 176 11.08 -3.78 -3.80
CA ALA A 176 10.24 -2.60 -3.84
C ALA A 176 10.32 -1.84 -2.51
N ILE A 177 10.52 -0.52 -2.58
CA ILE A 177 10.54 0.40 -1.44
C ILE A 177 9.59 1.55 -1.73
N TYR A 178 8.55 1.64 -0.93
CA TYR A 178 7.51 2.66 -1.06
C TYR A 178 7.51 3.58 0.16
N GLN A 179 7.58 4.86 -0.10
CA GLN A 179 7.50 5.88 0.92
C GLN A 179 6.06 6.07 1.39
N VAL A 180 5.84 6.06 2.70
CA VAL A 180 4.52 6.27 3.32
C VAL A 180 4.50 7.48 4.25
N ASP A 181 3.32 8.06 4.46
CA ASP A 181 3.15 9.31 5.21
C ASP A 181 2.95 9.13 6.72
N LYS A 182 2.59 7.92 7.15
CA LYS A 182 2.38 7.54 8.56
C LYS A 182 3.06 6.20 8.85
N VAL A 183 3.39 6.00 10.12
CA VAL A 183 3.90 4.72 10.62
C VAL A 183 2.75 3.73 10.66
N LEU A 184 2.96 2.52 10.12
CA LEU A 184 2.02 1.42 10.21
C LEU A 184 2.08 0.80 11.61
N LEU A 185 0.92 0.73 12.27
CA LEU A 185 0.81 0.25 13.65
C LEU A 185 -0.06 -1.01 13.69
N PRO A 186 0.48 -2.18 14.10
CA PRO A 186 -0.31 -3.41 14.16
C PRO A 186 -1.39 -3.36 15.25
N GLU A 187 -2.63 -3.68 14.87
CA GLU A 187 -3.74 -3.86 15.80
C GLU A 187 -3.41 -4.90 16.89
N ALA A 188 -2.67 -5.96 16.55
CA ALA A 188 -2.25 -7.01 17.50
C ALA A 188 -1.39 -6.49 18.67
N ILE A 189 -0.70 -5.36 18.52
CA ILE A 189 0.15 -4.76 19.56
C ILE A 189 -0.57 -3.61 20.28
N PHE A 190 -1.29 -2.79 19.52
CA PHE A 190 -1.90 -1.56 20.03
C PHE A 190 -3.37 -1.71 20.44
N GLY A 191 -3.99 -2.86 20.13
CA GLY A 191 -5.41 -3.14 20.36
C GLY A 191 -6.30 -2.48 19.31
N THR A 192 -7.60 -2.37 19.61
CA THR A 192 -8.62 -1.71 18.77
C THR A 192 -9.07 -0.34 19.30
N ASP A 193 -8.66 0.03 20.51
CA ASP A 193 -9.05 1.28 21.15
C ASP A 193 -8.19 2.47 20.67
N ILE A 194 -8.49 2.95 19.47
CA ILE A 194 -7.77 4.08 18.87
C ILE A 194 -8.12 5.36 19.64
N PRO A 195 -7.13 6.04 20.28
CA PRO A 195 -7.41 7.27 21.01
C PRO A 195 -7.92 8.36 20.05
N PRO A 196 -8.87 9.21 20.49
CA PRO A 196 -9.40 10.28 19.66
C PRO A 196 -8.28 11.16 19.10
N ALA A 197 -8.33 11.43 17.79
CA ALA A 197 -7.36 12.30 17.13
C ALA A 197 -7.29 13.65 17.86
N PRO A 198 -6.08 14.22 18.10
CA PRO A 198 -5.95 15.52 18.74
C PRO A 198 -6.79 16.55 17.98
N ALA A 199 -7.65 17.29 18.69
CA ALA A 199 -8.46 18.34 18.09
C ALA A 199 -7.57 19.30 17.28
N PRO A 200 -8.00 19.74 16.09
CA PRO A 200 -7.27 20.74 15.32
C PRO A 200 -6.91 21.92 16.22
N ALA A 201 -5.63 22.29 16.25
CA ALA A 201 -5.20 23.44 17.03
C ALA A 201 -6.03 24.67 16.59
N PRO A 202 -6.60 25.45 17.53
CA PRO A 202 -7.34 26.64 17.16
C PRO A 202 -6.43 27.55 16.35
N THR A 203 -6.86 27.88 15.13
CA THR A 203 -6.23 28.91 14.31
C THR A 203 -6.18 30.21 15.12
N PRO A 204 -5.02 30.88 15.24
CA PRO A 204 -4.95 32.17 15.92
C PRO A 204 -5.92 33.15 15.26
N ASP A 205 -6.91 33.59 16.03
CA ASP A 205 -7.85 34.62 15.63
C ASP A 205 -7.06 35.92 15.51
N ILE A 206 -6.89 36.41 14.27
CA ILE A 206 -6.31 37.73 14.03
C ILE A 206 -7.37 38.74 14.50
N ALA A 207 -7.24 39.19 15.74
CA ALA A 207 -8.04 40.27 16.28
C ALA A 207 -7.87 41.53 15.41
N PRO A 208 -8.95 42.20 14.98
CA PRO A 208 -8.87 43.54 14.42
C PRO A 208 -8.32 44.50 15.48
N ALA A 209 -7.30 45.28 15.11
CA ALA A 209 -6.68 46.29 15.96
C ALA A 209 -7.71 47.31 16.50
N ALA A 210 -7.51 47.70 17.75
CA ALA A 210 -8.28 48.72 18.45
C ALA A 210 -7.82 50.15 18.10
N ASP A 211 -8.77 51.09 18.08
CA ASP A 211 -8.59 52.50 18.48
C ASP A 211 -10.00 53.09 18.78
N SER A 212 -10.42 53.26 20.05
CA SER A 212 -10.30 54.46 20.92
C SER A 212 -11.63 55.27 21.04
N PRO A 213 -11.85 56.10 22.11
CA PRO A 213 -13.06 56.02 22.97
C PRO A 213 -13.95 57.28 23.10
N ASN A 214 -15.17 57.13 23.64
CA ASN A 214 -15.97 58.05 24.52
C ASN A 214 -17.47 57.66 24.45
N GLU A 215 -18.39 57.89 25.39
CA GLU A 215 -18.45 58.16 26.83
C GLU A 215 -19.96 58.07 27.23
N LYS A 216 -20.25 57.55 28.44
CA LYS A 216 -21.34 57.94 29.38
C LYS A 216 -22.85 57.58 29.23
N SER A 217 -23.33 57.02 30.35
CA SER A 217 -24.65 57.20 31.04
C SER A 217 -25.87 56.43 30.50
N ALA A 218 -26.90 56.03 31.24
CA ALA A 218 -27.18 55.78 32.66
C ALA A 218 -28.60 55.14 32.71
N ASP A 219 -28.86 54.47 33.83
CA ASP A 219 -30.07 53.82 34.37
C ASP A 219 -31.47 54.40 34.00
N SER A 220 -32.49 53.52 33.91
CA SER A 220 -33.79 53.58 34.65
C SER A 220 -35.03 52.98 33.95
N LYS A 221 -35.43 51.80 34.44
CA LYS A 221 -36.77 51.33 34.90
C LYS A 221 -38.10 52.02 34.48
N ALA A 222 -38.95 51.19 33.86
CA ALA A 222 -40.41 50.96 33.99
C ALA A 222 -41.48 52.01 33.64
N SER A 223 -42.46 51.59 32.82
CA SER A 223 -43.91 51.66 33.09
C SER A 223 -44.72 50.75 32.14
N SER A 224 -45.61 49.93 32.70
CA SER A 224 -46.76 49.23 32.07
C SER A 224 -48.01 50.17 32.11
N PRO A 225 -49.23 49.87 31.58
CA PRO A 225 -49.82 48.53 31.32
C PRO A 225 -50.81 48.33 30.13
N SER A 226 -51.21 47.05 29.99
CA SER A 226 -52.47 46.43 29.46
C SER A 226 -52.85 46.65 27.98
N SER A 227 -53.45 45.72 27.23
CA SER A 227 -53.80 44.30 27.37
C SER A 227 -54.42 43.84 26.03
N SER A 228 -54.11 42.62 25.56
CA SER A 228 -55.07 41.63 25.06
C SER A 228 -54.33 40.47 24.36
N SER A 229 -55.01 39.33 24.31
CA SER A 229 -54.46 37.99 24.31
C SER A 229 -54.52 37.26 22.96
N HIS A 230 -53.63 36.27 22.87
CA HIS A 230 -53.68 35.00 22.13
C HIS A 230 -52.99 34.83 20.77
N ASP A 231 -52.28 33.70 20.75
CA ASP A 231 -51.83 32.82 19.67
C ASP A 231 -50.51 33.10 18.94
N GLY A 232 -49.50 32.32 19.36
CA GLY A 232 -48.90 31.29 18.50
C GLY A 232 -47.86 31.75 17.48
N SER A 233 -46.59 31.44 17.74
CA SER A 233 -45.67 30.80 16.77
C SER A 233 -44.23 30.85 17.29
N SER A 234 -43.68 29.66 17.52
CA SER A 234 -42.28 29.38 17.84
C SER A 234 -41.43 29.43 16.58
N SER A 235 -40.38 30.25 16.58
CA SER A 235 -39.33 30.21 15.56
C SER A 235 -38.09 29.48 16.09
N TYR A 236 -37.65 28.58 15.23
CA TYR A 236 -36.76 27.44 15.35
C TYR A 236 -35.28 27.83 15.52
N LYS A 237 -34.57 27.13 16.41
CA LYS A 237 -33.11 27.00 16.33
C LYS A 237 -32.80 25.76 15.49
N ILE A 238 -32.04 25.96 14.42
CA ILE A 238 -31.57 24.92 13.50
C ILE A 238 -30.42 24.18 14.20
N ILE A 239 -30.67 22.92 14.55
CA ILE A 239 -29.64 21.93 14.91
C ILE A 239 -29.59 20.95 13.74
N SER A 240 -28.47 20.94 13.01
CA SER A 240 -28.22 19.99 11.93
C SER A 240 -27.48 18.78 12.49
N TYR A 241 -28.20 17.67 12.62
CA TYR A 241 -27.66 16.32 12.69
C TYR A 241 -28.45 15.45 11.70
N GLY A 242 -27.83 15.06 10.59
CA GLY A 242 -28.27 13.97 9.71
C GLY A 242 -27.13 12.94 9.68
N ILE A 243 -27.25 11.78 10.33
CA ILE A 243 -27.95 10.53 9.92
C ILE A 243 -27.36 9.99 8.61
N TRP A 244 -26.84 8.75 8.66
CA TRP A 244 -27.11 7.72 7.65
C TRP A 244 -26.95 6.34 8.30
N ALA A 245 -28.09 5.69 8.52
CA ALA A 245 -28.23 4.28 8.83
C ALA A 245 -28.70 3.57 7.55
N ASN A 246 -28.04 2.47 7.15
CA ASN A 246 -28.52 1.63 6.07
C ASN A 246 -29.38 0.48 6.61
N LEU A 247 -30.52 0.34 5.96
CA LEU A 247 -31.70 -0.44 6.32
C LEU A 247 -31.60 -1.87 5.75
N ALA A 248 -31.76 -2.87 6.60
CA ALA A 248 -32.04 -4.25 6.21
C ALA A 248 -33.53 -4.42 5.88
N LEU A 249 -33.86 -5.08 4.77
CA LEU A 249 -35.21 -5.57 4.52
C LEU A 249 -35.17 -7.01 4.00
N ALA A 250 -35.85 -7.89 4.74
CA ALA A 250 -36.08 -9.29 4.43
C ALA A 250 -37.46 -9.47 3.80
N THR A 251 -37.63 -10.45 2.91
CA THR A 251 -38.87 -11.23 2.78
C THR A 251 -38.61 -12.64 2.24
N VAL A 252 -39.05 -13.63 3.03
CA VAL A 252 -39.43 -15.02 2.67
C VAL A 252 -40.73 -14.94 1.84
N GLY A 253 -41.12 -15.78 0.88
CA GLY A 253 -40.67 -17.04 0.28
C GLY A 253 -41.92 -17.65 -0.39
N VAL A 254 -41.83 -18.32 -1.55
CA VAL A 254 -42.91 -19.18 -2.07
C VAL A 254 -42.32 -20.37 -2.83
N LEU A 255 -42.82 -21.54 -2.43
CA LEU A 255 -42.65 -22.91 -2.90
C LEU A 255 -43.31 -23.15 -4.28
N VAL A 256 -42.84 -24.18 -5.01
CA VAL A 256 -43.60 -25.15 -5.85
C VAL A 256 -43.02 -25.37 -7.27
N LEU A 257 -42.65 -26.64 -7.50
CA LEU A 257 -42.50 -27.42 -8.74
C LEU A 257 -42.16 -26.71 -10.07
N LEU A 258 -40.97 -27.04 -10.60
CA LEU A 258 -40.78 -27.76 -11.88
C LEU A 258 -39.34 -28.24 -12.01
#